data_AF-S4P1G4-F1
#
_entry.id   AF-S4P1G4-F1
#
_cell.length_a   1.000
_cell.length_b   1.000
_cell.length_c   1.000
_cell.angle_alpha   90.00
_cell.angle_beta   90.00
_cell.angle_gamma   90.00
#
_symmetry.space_group_name_H-M   'P 1'
#
loop_
_entity.id
_entity.type
_entity.pdbx_description
1 polymer ?
#
loop_
_entity_poly.entity_id
_entity_poly.type
_entity_poly.pdbx_seq_one_letter_code
_entity_poly.pdbx_strand_id
1 'polypeptide(L)'
;MFAELFNLPAPRYLEICYGSIFIELCKLQPSTMPQVLAQATEILFMRIDSMNIACFDRLVNWFSYHISNFQYRWSWEEWESCAQLDPDHPKPRFIREVLGKCLRLSYHQRIKDMTPESLAAFVPLKPEPIYKYSMEGAAALPGTEAAHQLVVCVRNKCSPEEALNVLRELPNPLREGDANPAHTAYNPLKIDVFVQTLLNLGSKSISHSFAAISKFHYVFKILAESEEAQIYVLRNVWELWQRHSQMLCVLVDKMLKTQIVECSAVATWLFSKEMAPYFT
;
A
#
# COMPACT_ATOMS: atom_id res chain seq x y z
N MET A 1 5.93 22.37 -20.89
CA MET A 1 6.23 21.28 -19.94
C MET A 1 5.04 20.97 -19.04
N PHE A 2 4.72 21.76 -18.01
CA PHE A 2 3.58 21.45 -17.13
C PHE A 2 2.24 21.39 -17.85
N ALA A 3 2.00 22.25 -18.84
CA ALA A 3 0.81 22.17 -19.69
C ALA A 3 0.67 20.81 -20.39
N GLU A 4 1.77 20.18 -20.81
CA GLU A 4 1.72 18.83 -21.39
C GLU A 4 1.56 17.75 -20.32
N LEU A 5 2.28 17.85 -19.20
CA LEU A 5 2.16 16.90 -18.09
C LEU A 5 0.72 16.84 -17.55
N PHE A 6 0.05 17.99 -17.46
CA PHE A 6 -1.32 18.12 -16.98
C PHE A 6 -2.38 18.04 -18.09
N ASN A 7 -1.99 17.69 -19.32
CA ASN A 7 -2.95 17.56 -20.41
C ASN A 7 -3.94 16.41 -20.14
N LEU A 8 -5.23 16.67 -20.31
CA LEU A 8 -6.29 15.68 -20.16
C LEU A 8 -6.79 15.22 -21.55
N PRO A 9 -7.14 13.93 -21.75
CA PRO A 9 -7.18 12.87 -20.73
C PRO A 9 -5.81 12.33 -20.33
N ALA A 10 -4.80 12.46 -21.19
CA ALA A 10 -3.43 11.96 -20.96
C ALA A 10 -2.37 12.94 -21.49
N PRO A 11 -1.16 12.95 -20.90
CA PRO A 11 -0.02 13.65 -21.49
C PRO A 11 0.39 13.03 -22.81
N ARG A 12 1.10 13.79 -23.65
CA ARG A 12 1.57 13.32 -24.97
C ARG A 12 2.66 12.24 -24.84
N TYR A 13 3.54 12.39 -23.85
CA TYR A 13 4.64 11.47 -23.57
C TYR A 13 4.49 10.86 -22.17
N LEU A 14 5.30 9.85 -21.85
CA LEU A 14 5.33 9.25 -20.51
C LEU A 14 5.67 10.32 -19.46
N GLU A 15 4.97 10.29 -18.33
CA GLU A 15 5.12 11.28 -17.24
C GLU A 15 6.58 11.46 -16.80
N ILE A 16 7.32 10.36 -16.72
CA ILE A 16 8.74 10.34 -16.34
C ILE A 16 9.64 11.14 -17.27
N CYS A 17 9.29 11.25 -18.56
CA CYS A 17 10.05 12.04 -19.53
C CYS A 17 10.09 13.51 -19.12
N TYR A 18 8.96 14.07 -18.69
CA TYR A 18 8.90 15.47 -18.27
C TYR A 18 9.78 15.72 -17.03
N GLY A 19 9.75 14.82 -16.05
CA GLY A 19 10.61 14.89 -14.87
C GLY A 19 12.10 14.90 -15.23
N SER A 20 12.53 13.99 -16.10
CA SER A 20 13.92 13.91 -16.56
C SER A 20 14.34 15.14 -17.38
N ILE A 21 13.47 15.67 -18.24
CA ILE A 21 13.74 16.90 -19.01
C ILE A 21 13.91 18.09 -18.06
N PHE A 22 13.08 18.23 -17.02
CA PHE A 22 13.28 19.29 -16.03
C PHE A 22 14.64 19.20 -15.34
N ILE A 23 15.09 17.98 -15.00
CA ILE A 23 16.42 17.76 -14.41
C ILE A 23 17.52 18.23 -15.38
N GLU A 24 17.43 17.87 -16.67
CA GLU A 24 18.41 18.32 -17.67
C GLU A 24 18.38 19.84 -17.87
N LEU A 25 17.20 20.47 -17.87
CA LEU A 25 17.09 21.92 -17.93
C LEU A 25 17.74 22.61 -16.71
N CYS A 26 17.59 22.04 -15.50
CA CYS A 26 18.29 22.53 -14.31
C CYS A 26 19.81 22.41 -14.44
N LYS A 27 20.33 21.36 -15.09
CA LYS A 27 21.77 21.23 -15.37
C LYS A 27 22.26 22.22 -16.42
N LEU A 28 21.47 22.47 -17.46
CA LEU A 28 21.80 23.40 -18.54
C LEU A 28 21.77 24.87 -18.09
N GLN A 29 20.90 25.21 -17.15
CA GLN A 29 20.68 26.59 -16.67
C GLN A 29 20.63 26.63 -15.13
N PRO A 30 21.73 26.33 -14.43
CA PRO A 30 21.74 26.12 -12.98
C PRO A 30 21.45 27.37 -12.16
N SER A 31 21.68 28.56 -12.70
CA SER A 31 21.44 29.84 -12.01
C SER A 31 20.01 30.34 -12.09
N THR A 32 19.20 29.86 -13.06
CA THR A 32 17.88 30.43 -13.36
C THR A 32 16.77 29.38 -13.34
N MET A 33 16.97 28.22 -13.98
CA MET A 33 15.91 27.21 -14.12
C MET A 33 15.41 26.67 -12.77
N PRO A 34 16.27 26.36 -11.78
CA PRO A 34 15.79 25.93 -10.45
C PRO A 34 14.87 26.95 -9.78
N GLN A 35 15.17 28.26 -9.91
CA GLN A 35 14.36 29.33 -9.32
C GLN A 35 12.98 29.41 -9.98
N VAL A 36 12.95 29.37 -11.32
CA VAL A 36 11.70 29.35 -12.09
C VAL A 36 10.86 28.12 -11.75
N LEU A 37 11.50 26.96 -11.59
CA LEU A 37 10.81 25.71 -11.29
C LEU A 37 10.27 25.68 -9.85
N ALA A 38 11.03 26.19 -8.88
CA ALA A 38 10.57 26.36 -7.50
C ALA A 38 9.35 27.30 -7.44
N GLN A 39 9.42 28.45 -8.13
CA GLN A 39 8.29 29.39 -8.20
C GLN A 39 7.07 28.77 -8.88
N ALA A 40 7.25 28.01 -9.97
CA ALA A 40 6.15 27.32 -10.63
C ALA A 40 5.51 26.25 -9.71
N THR A 41 6.32 25.52 -8.95
CA THR A 41 5.86 24.54 -7.96
C THR A 41 5.01 25.22 -6.89
N GLU A 42 5.47 26.35 -6.38
CA GLU A 42 4.75 27.13 -5.37
C GLU A 42 3.39 27.62 -5.88
N ILE A 43 3.33 28.13 -7.12
CA ILE A 43 2.07 28.54 -7.76
C ILE A 43 1.12 27.34 -7.93
N LEU A 44 1.64 26.18 -8.32
CA LEU A 44 0.84 24.96 -8.49
C LEU A 44 0.28 24.49 -7.14
N PHE A 45 1.09 24.51 -6.09
CA PHE A 45 0.67 24.17 -4.73
C PHE A 45 -0.38 25.15 -4.19
N MET A 46 -0.19 26.46 -4.40
CA MET A 46 -1.15 27.47 -3.95
C MET A 46 -2.50 27.40 -4.67
N ARG A 47 -2.55 26.81 -5.88
CA ARG A 47 -3.77 26.62 -6.69
C ARG A 47 -4.31 25.18 -6.64
N ILE A 48 -3.80 24.35 -5.76
CA ILE A 48 -4.09 22.92 -5.74
C ILE A 48 -5.55 22.61 -5.38
N ASP A 49 -6.22 23.54 -4.68
CA ASP A 49 -7.60 23.41 -4.21
C ASP A 49 -8.60 23.22 -5.37
N SER A 50 -8.29 23.78 -6.55
CA SER A 50 -9.10 23.63 -7.78
C SER A 50 -8.47 22.69 -8.81
N MET A 51 -7.38 21.99 -8.47
CA MET A 51 -6.69 21.10 -9.40
C MET A 51 -7.48 19.81 -9.61
N ASN A 52 -7.64 19.39 -10.87
CA ASN A 52 -8.24 18.09 -11.18
C ASN A 52 -7.42 16.94 -10.57
N ILE A 53 -8.08 15.91 -10.04
CA ILE A 53 -7.45 14.77 -9.35
C ILE A 53 -6.37 14.09 -10.21
N ALA A 54 -6.62 13.91 -11.52
CA ALA A 54 -5.61 13.30 -12.39
C ALA A 54 -4.35 14.18 -12.53
N CYS A 55 -4.50 15.51 -12.50
CA CYS A 55 -3.35 16.42 -12.52
C CYS A 55 -2.66 16.49 -11.15
N PHE A 56 -3.42 16.39 -10.06
CA PHE A 56 -2.91 16.29 -8.70
C PHE A 56 -1.97 15.08 -8.55
N ASP A 57 -2.41 13.90 -8.99
CA ASP A 57 -1.60 12.67 -8.93
C ASP A 57 -0.30 12.81 -9.74
N ARG A 58 -0.37 13.45 -10.91
CA ARG A 58 0.81 13.74 -11.74
C ARG A 58 1.75 14.74 -11.08
N LEU A 59 1.23 15.76 -10.40
CA LEU A 59 2.04 16.71 -9.64
C LEU A 59 2.74 16.01 -8.48
N VAL A 60 2.04 15.17 -7.73
CA VAL A 60 2.61 14.35 -6.65
C VAL A 60 3.74 13.45 -7.17
N ASN A 61 3.50 12.71 -8.26
CA ASN A 61 4.49 11.83 -8.88
C ASN A 61 5.71 12.60 -9.38
N TRP A 62 5.49 13.71 -10.09
CA TRP A 62 6.57 14.54 -10.60
C TRP A 62 7.39 15.16 -9.48
N PHE A 63 6.74 15.77 -8.48
CA PHE A 63 7.42 16.51 -7.43
C PHE A 63 8.24 15.59 -6.53
N SER A 64 7.67 14.47 -6.09
CA SER A 64 8.40 13.46 -5.30
C SER A 64 9.60 12.88 -6.05
N TYR A 65 9.45 12.57 -7.35
CA TYR A 65 10.57 12.17 -8.21
C TYR A 65 11.61 13.28 -8.35
N HIS A 66 11.18 14.52 -8.59
CA HIS A 66 12.06 15.67 -8.74
C HIS A 66 12.94 15.84 -7.50
N ILE A 67 12.35 15.98 -6.31
CA ILE A 67 13.12 16.21 -5.09
C ILE A 67 14.01 15.01 -4.72
N SER A 68 13.65 13.77 -5.09
CA SER A 68 14.55 12.61 -4.89
C SER A 68 15.89 12.74 -5.66
N ASN A 69 15.89 13.47 -6.78
CA ASN A 69 17.10 13.76 -7.57
C ASN A 69 17.91 14.95 -7.03
N PHE A 70 17.33 15.74 -6.12
CA PHE A 70 17.97 16.89 -5.47
C PHE A 70 18.13 16.68 -3.96
N GLN A 71 18.42 15.43 -3.57
CA GLN A 71 18.70 15.02 -2.19
C GLN A 71 17.54 15.24 -1.20
N TYR A 72 16.31 15.36 -1.71
CA TYR A 72 15.09 15.68 -0.97
C TYR A 72 15.09 17.06 -0.30
N ARG A 73 15.82 18.02 -0.87
CA ARG A 73 15.83 19.40 -0.39
C ARG A 73 14.60 20.16 -0.90
N TRP A 74 13.82 20.67 0.04
CA TRP A 74 12.70 21.58 -0.21
C TRP A 74 12.48 22.47 1.02
N SER A 75 11.97 23.68 0.84
CA SER A 75 11.61 24.60 1.92
C SER A 75 10.27 24.19 2.55
N TRP A 76 10.22 23.02 3.21
CA TRP A 76 8.97 22.50 3.80
C TRP A 76 8.31 23.44 4.81
N GLU A 77 9.10 24.27 5.50
CA GLU A 77 8.63 25.28 6.45
C GLU A 77 7.68 26.30 5.81
N GLU A 78 7.83 26.59 4.51
CA GLU A 78 6.92 27.49 3.77
C GLU A 78 5.48 26.95 3.71
N TRP A 79 5.29 25.64 3.93
CA TRP A 79 3.99 24.97 3.88
C TRP A 79 3.44 24.56 5.25
N GLU A 80 4.05 25.00 6.36
CA GLU A 80 3.66 24.59 7.73
C GLU A 80 2.20 24.93 8.09
N SER A 81 1.67 26.01 7.52
CA SER A 81 0.28 26.43 7.72
C SER A 81 -0.74 25.35 7.32
N CYS A 82 -0.34 24.40 6.48
CA CYS A 82 -1.18 23.27 6.08
C CYS A 82 -1.52 22.32 7.23
N ALA A 83 -0.72 22.32 8.31
CA ALA A 83 -0.99 21.53 9.51
C ALA A 83 -2.26 21.99 10.26
N GLN A 84 -2.74 23.21 9.98
CA GLN A 84 -3.95 23.79 10.58
C GLN A 84 -5.21 23.56 9.74
N LEU A 85 -5.06 23.01 8.52
CA LEU A 85 -6.17 22.73 7.62
C LEU A 85 -6.79 21.36 7.92
N ASP A 86 -8.01 21.14 7.40
CA ASP A 86 -8.65 19.84 7.44
C ASP A 86 -7.75 18.75 6.81
N PRO A 87 -7.61 17.56 7.40
CA PRO A 87 -6.75 16.49 6.87
C PRO A 87 -7.05 16.03 5.45
N ASP A 88 -8.29 16.24 4.97
CA ASP A 88 -8.78 15.91 3.63
C ASP A 88 -8.67 17.10 2.66
N HIS A 89 -8.24 18.26 3.14
CA HIS A 89 -7.95 19.41 2.30
C HIS A 89 -6.83 19.07 1.28
N PRO A 90 -6.90 19.53 0.01
CA PRO A 90 -5.94 19.18 -1.03
C PRO A 90 -4.47 19.44 -0.67
N LYS A 91 -4.16 20.55 0.03
CA LYS A 91 -2.79 20.90 0.48
C LYS A 91 -2.16 19.89 1.45
N PRO A 92 -2.72 19.60 2.64
CA PRO A 92 -2.15 18.58 3.53
C PRO A 92 -2.15 17.19 2.88
N ARG A 93 -3.16 16.86 2.07
CA ARG A 93 -3.17 15.60 1.29
C ARG A 93 -2.01 15.53 0.29
N PHE A 94 -1.69 16.62 -0.40
CA PHE A 94 -0.54 16.68 -1.31
C PHE A 94 0.77 16.39 -0.59
N ILE A 95 1.00 17.02 0.58
CA ILE A 95 2.21 16.80 1.37
C ILE A 95 2.30 15.33 1.79
N ARG A 96 1.21 14.75 2.33
CA ARG A 96 1.13 13.35 2.74
C ARG A 96 1.46 12.39 1.59
N GLU A 97 0.86 12.63 0.42
CA GLU A 97 1.08 11.81 -0.78
C GLU A 97 2.52 11.92 -1.31
N VAL A 98 3.08 13.13 -1.35
CA VAL A 98 4.48 13.37 -1.75
C VAL A 98 5.44 12.66 -0.81
N LEU A 99 5.27 12.80 0.52
CA LEU A 99 6.10 12.11 1.50
C LEU A 99 5.96 10.59 1.40
N GLY A 100 4.74 10.09 1.14
CA GLY A 100 4.47 8.68 0.85
C GLY A 100 5.22 8.16 -0.38
N LYS A 101 5.30 8.95 -1.46
CA LYS A 101 6.09 8.60 -2.66
C LYS A 101 7.59 8.69 -2.40
N CYS A 102 8.05 9.70 -1.68
CA CYS A 102 9.46 9.83 -1.29
C CYS A 102 9.91 8.66 -0.41
N LEU A 103 9.05 8.16 0.49
CA LEU A 103 9.33 6.95 1.27
C LEU A 103 9.63 5.75 0.37
N ARG A 104 8.88 5.56 -0.73
CA ARG A 104 9.10 4.46 -1.68
C ARG A 104 10.43 4.58 -2.45
N LEU A 105 10.91 5.81 -2.63
CA LEU A 105 12.19 6.12 -3.28
C LEU A 105 13.34 6.21 -2.26
N SER A 106 13.06 5.99 -0.97
CA SER A 106 13.99 6.16 0.13
C SER A 106 13.70 5.22 1.30
N TYR A 107 13.92 5.67 2.53
CA TYR A 107 13.61 4.95 3.76
C TYR A 107 13.04 5.90 4.80
N HIS A 108 12.23 5.35 5.72
CA HIS A 108 11.43 6.12 6.69
C HIS A 108 12.24 7.14 7.48
N GLN A 109 13.44 6.78 7.99
CA GLN A 109 14.26 7.70 8.77
C GLN A 109 14.63 8.96 7.97
N ARG A 110 14.98 8.83 6.68
CA ARG A 110 15.30 10.00 5.84
C ARG A 110 14.10 10.92 5.62
N ILE A 111 12.90 10.35 5.47
CA ILE A 111 11.65 11.12 5.34
C ILE A 111 11.36 11.88 6.63
N LYS A 112 11.60 11.25 7.79
CA LYS A 112 11.48 11.90 9.09
C LYS A 112 12.50 13.04 9.24
N ASP A 113 13.76 12.81 8.85
CA ASP A 113 14.85 13.78 9.03
C ASP A 113 14.72 15.00 8.09
N MET A 114 14.12 14.84 6.90
CA MET A 114 13.94 15.94 5.95
C MET A 114 12.67 16.78 6.20
N THR A 115 11.77 16.32 7.08
CA THR A 115 10.48 16.95 7.35
C THR A 115 10.55 17.71 8.68
N PRO A 116 10.17 19.01 8.72
CA PRO A 116 10.18 19.79 9.97
C PRO A 116 9.15 19.25 10.97
N GLU A 117 9.37 19.54 12.26
CA GLU A 117 8.51 19.05 13.35
C GLU A 117 7.05 19.49 13.19
N SER A 118 6.81 20.70 12.66
CA SER A 118 5.47 21.22 12.36
C SER A 118 4.68 20.37 11.35
N LEU A 119 5.38 19.59 10.51
CA LEU A 119 4.79 18.70 9.51
C LEU A 119 4.96 17.20 9.87
N ALA A 120 5.43 16.87 11.08
CA ALA A 120 5.69 15.50 11.49
C ALA A 120 4.46 14.58 11.38
N ALA A 121 3.26 15.13 11.54
CA ALA A 121 1.99 14.40 11.39
C ALA A 121 1.72 13.89 9.96
N PHE A 122 2.39 14.45 8.95
CA PHE A 122 2.27 14.02 7.55
C PHE A 122 3.30 12.96 7.14
N VAL A 123 4.29 12.69 7.99
CA VAL A 123 5.27 11.63 7.73
C VAL A 123 4.55 10.27 7.72
N PRO A 124 4.68 9.48 6.64
CA PRO A 124 4.05 8.16 6.58
C PRO A 124 4.57 7.26 7.70
N LEU A 125 3.69 6.43 8.25
CA LEU A 125 4.07 5.43 9.24
C LEU A 125 5.17 4.51 8.69
N LYS A 126 5.96 3.94 9.61
CA LYS A 126 6.98 2.96 9.25
C LYS A 126 6.34 1.76 8.53
N PRO A 127 6.83 1.37 7.35
CA PRO A 127 6.20 0.35 6.51
C PRO A 127 6.53 -1.06 7.00
N GLU A 128 5.93 -1.47 8.12
CA GLU A 128 6.11 -2.78 8.75
C GLU A 128 4.80 -3.58 8.75
N PRO A 129 4.87 -4.93 8.69
CA PRO A 129 3.69 -5.78 8.78
C PRO A 129 3.06 -5.73 10.18
N ILE A 130 1.74 -5.77 10.23
CA ILE A 130 0.93 -5.82 11.46
C ILE A 130 0.45 -7.26 11.67
N TYR A 131 1.32 -8.09 12.25
CA TYR A 131 1.00 -9.51 12.48
C TYR A 131 0.22 -9.69 13.78
N LYS A 132 -1.12 -9.77 13.68
CA LYS A 132 -2.03 -9.78 14.85
C LYS A 132 -1.79 -10.92 15.83
N TYR A 133 -1.30 -12.08 15.38
CA TYR A 133 -1.01 -13.24 16.23
C TYR A 133 0.28 -13.11 17.06
N SER A 134 1.06 -12.04 16.89
CA SER A 134 2.19 -11.72 17.79
C SER A 134 1.98 -10.45 18.61
N MET A 135 0.79 -9.85 18.55
CA MET A 135 0.47 -8.62 19.27
C MET A 135 0.01 -8.89 20.70
N GLU A 136 0.00 -7.84 21.52
CA GLU A 136 -0.59 -7.91 22.85
C GLU A 136 -2.08 -8.29 22.74
N GLY A 137 -2.53 -9.23 23.57
CA GLY A 137 -3.88 -9.79 23.50
C GLY A 137 -4.08 -10.92 22.47
N ALA A 138 -3.06 -11.27 21.68
CA ALA A 138 -3.15 -12.32 20.67
C ALA A 138 -3.58 -13.69 21.23
N ALA A 139 -3.23 -14.00 22.49
CA ALA A 139 -3.59 -15.27 23.13
C ALA A 139 -5.11 -15.54 23.18
N ALA A 140 -5.93 -14.48 23.17
CA ALA A 140 -7.40 -14.60 23.18
C ALA A 140 -8.00 -14.67 21.75
N LEU A 141 -7.22 -14.41 20.71
CA LEU A 141 -7.71 -14.43 19.34
C LEU A 141 -7.96 -15.88 18.87
N PRO A 142 -9.09 -16.15 18.20
CA PRO A 142 -9.32 -17.43 17.54
C PRO A 142 -8.20 -17.74 16.55
N GLY A 143 -7.72 -18.98 16.53
CA GLY A 143 -6.70 -19.43 15.58
C GLY A 143 -5.25 -19.13 15.96
N THR A 144 -4.97 -18.46 17.09
CA THR A 144 -3.59 -18.16 17.54
C THR A 144 -2.72 -19.39 17.69
N GLU A 145 -3.25 -20.49 18.25
CA GLU A 145 -2.51 -21.74 18.37
C GLU A 145 -2.14 -22.30 16.99
N ALA A 146 -3.09 -22.34 16.05
CA ALA A 146 -2.84 -22.79 14.68
C ALA A 146 -1.86 -21.86 13.95
N ALA A 147 -1.89 -20.55 14.20
CA ALA A 147 -0.93 -19.60 13.65
C ALA A 147 0.49 -19.91 14.14
N HIS A 148 0.67 -20.17 15.45
CA HIS A 148 1.97 -20.58 15.99
C HIS A 148 2.45 -21.93 15.42
N GLN A 149 1.56 -22.92 15.30
CA GLN A 149 1.88 -24.20 14.67
C GLN A 149 2.29 -24.00 13.21
N LEU A 150 1.58 -23.16 12.47
CA LEU A 150 1.88 -22.84 11.07
C LEU A 150 3.21 -22.09 10.93
N VAL A 151 3.56 -21.19 11.86
CA VAL A 151 4.89 -20.56 11.91
C VAL A 151 6.00 -21.60 11.99
N VAL A 152 5.87 -22.57 12.90
CA VAL A 152 6.86 -23.65 13.07
C VAL A 152 6.92 -24.51 11.81
N CYS A 153 5.76 -24.91 11.29
CA CYS A 153 5.62 -25.73 10.09
C CYS A 153 6.32 -25.10 8.88
N VAL A 154 6.04 -23.82 8.59
CA VAL A 154 6.64 -23.09 7.46
C VAL A 154 8.14 -22.88 7.63
N ARG A 155 8.61 -22.56 8.85
CA ARG A 155 10.06 -22.43 9.15
C ARG A 155 10.81 -23.74 8.95
N ASN A 156 10.16 -24.86 9.24
CA ASN A 156 10.68 -26.22 8.98
C ASN A 156 10.48 -26.68 7.53
N LYS A 157 10.20 -25.74 6.61
CA LYS A 157 10.11 -25.97 5.16
C LYS A 157 9.02 -26.97 4.75
N CYS A 158 7.91 -27.01 5.47
CA CYS A 158 6.78 -27.90 5.16
C CYS A 158 6.27 -27.83 3.71
N SER A 159 5.55 -28.88 3.30
CA SER A 159 4.79 -28.92 2.06
C SER A 159 3.48 -28.12 2.15
N PRO A 160 2.86 -27.75 1.02
CA PRO A 160 1.52 -27.15 0.99
C PRO A 160 0.45 -27.98 1.71
N GLU A 161 0.52 -29.31 1.60
CA GLU A 161 -0.42 -30.25 2.22
C GLU A 161 -0.24 -30.28 3.75
N GLU A 162 0.99 -30.24 4.23
CA GLU A 162 1.30 -30.14 5.67
C GLU A 162 0.75 -28.83 6.25
N ALA A 163 0.91 -27.71 5.54
CA ALA A 163 0.32 -26.43 5.93
C ALA A 163 -1.22 -26.49 5.98
N LEU A 164 -1.87 -27.14 5.00
CA LEU A 164 -3.32 -27.36 5.00
C LEU A 164 -3.79 -28.23 6.17
N ASN A 165 -2.98 -29.22 6.58
CA ASN A 165 -3.31 -30.08 7.72
C ASN A 165 -3.36 -29.29 9.03
N VAL A 166 -2.46 -28.33 9.23
CA VAL A 166 -2.50 -27.41 10.40
C VAL A 166 -3.83 -26.64 10.44
N LEU A 167 -4.36 -26.26 9.28
CA LEU A 167 -5.60 -25.49 9.17
C LEU A 167 -6.86 -26.37 9.25
N ARG A 168 -6.73 -27.71 9.22
CA ARG A 168 -7.87 -28.62 9.03
C ARG A 168 -8.91 -28.50 10.14
N GLU A 169 -8.44 -28.47 11.38
CA GLU A 169 -9.27 -28.50 12.60
C GLU A 169 -9.80 -27.13 13.02
N LEU A 170 -9.47 -26.06 12.28
CA LEU A 170 -9.98 -24.72 12.60
C LEU A 170 -11.51 -24.66 12.41
N PRO A 171 -12.26 -24.15 13.42
CA PRO A 171 -13.70 -24.02 13.33
C PRO A 171 -14.09 -23.07 12.21
N ASN A 172 -15.29 -23.25 11.66
CA ASN A 172 -15.84 -22.30 10.69
C ASN A 172 -16.87 -21.41 11.41
N PRO A 173 -16.54 -20.13 11.69
CA PRO A 173 -17.46 -19.25 12.40
C PRO A 173 -18.75 -18.96 11.63
N LEU A 174 -18.77 -19.18 10.30
CA LEU A 174 -19.99 -19.04 9.49
C LEU A 174 -20.97 -20.22 9.68
N ARG A 175 -20.55 -21.34 10.28
CA ARG A 175 -21.41 -22.50 10.56
C ARG A 175 -22.13 -22.41 11.90
N GLU A 176 -21.65 -21.59 12.83
CA GLU A 176 -22.19 -21.51 14.19
C GLU A 176 -23.40 -20.56 14.31
N GLY A 177 -23.75 -19.83 13.24
CA GLY A 177 -24.81 -18.81 13.26
C GLY A 177 -25.86 -18.86 12.17
N ASP A 178 -25.71 -19.67 11.11
CA ASP A 178 -26.61 -19.64 9.96
C ASP A 178 -26.92 -21.05 9.41
N ALA A 179 -28.20 -21.36 9.26
CA ALA A 179 -28.68 -22.64 8.71
C ALA A 179 -28.69 -22.66 7.17
N ASN A 180 -28.19 -21.61 6.51
CA ASN A 180 -28.30 -21.44 5.08
C ASN A 180 -27.02 -21.92 4.37
N PRO A 181 -27.03 -23.09 3.68
CA PRO A 181 -25.83 -23.70 3.10
C PRO A 181 -25.10 -22.81 2.08
N ALA A 182 -25.80 -21.85 1.45
CA ALA A 182 -25.21 -20.87 0.53
C ALA A 182 -24.18 -19.93 1.18
N HIS A 183 -24.28 -19.64 2.48
CA HIS A 183 -23.33 -18.78 3.21
C HIS A 183 -22.12 -19.53 3.78
N THR A 184 -22.05 -20.86 3.59
CA THR A 184 -20.98 -21.71 4.17
C THR A 184 -19.89 -22.11 3.17
N ALA A 185 -19.77 -21.36 2.07
CA ALA A 185 -18.87 -21.69 0.94
C ALA A 185 -17.37 -21.64 1.28
N TYR A 186 -16.97 -20.91 2.31
CA TYR A 186 -15.56 -20.80 2.72
C TYR A 186 -15.40 -20.75 4.25
N ASN A 187 -14.16 -20.90 4.72
CA ASN A 187 -13.83 -20.76 6.14
C ASN A 187 -12.94 -19.52 6.35
N PRO A 188 -13.49 -18.41 6.89
CA PRO A 188 -12.74 -17.18 7.09
C PRO A 188 -11.57 -17.35 8.05
N LEU A 189 -11.70 -18.13 9.12
CA LEU A 189 -10.63 -18.32 10.10
C LEU A 189 -9.42 -19.05 9.51
N LYS A 190 -9.64 -20.01 8.61
CA LYS A 190 -8.56 -20.69 7.88
C LYS A 190 -7.80 -19.72 6.97
N ILE A 191 -8.52 -18.89 6.21
CA ILE A 191 -7.93 -17.86 5.35
C ILE A 191 -7.12 -16.88 6.22
N ASP A 192 -7.71 -16.43 7.32
CA ASP A 192 -7.13 -15.48 8.24
C ASP A 192 -5.77 -15.94 8.76
N VAL A 193 -5.74 -17.10 9.44
CA VAL A 193 -4.53 -17.69 10.01
C VAL A 193 -3.48 -17.91 8.92
N PHE A 194 -3.88 -18.46 7.77
CA PHE A 194 -2.96 -18.77 6.69
C PHE A 194 -2.32 -17.52 6.06
N VAL A 195 -3.13 -16.55 5.63
CA VAL A 195 -2.67 -15.36 4.93
C VAL A 195 -1.80 -14.49 5.84
N GLN A 196 -2.25 -14.24 7.07
CA GLN A 196 -1.52 -13.45 8.07
C GLN A 196 -0.16 -14.08 8.36
N THR A 197 -0.13 -15.38 8.63
CA THR A 197 1.10 -16.09 9.01
C THR A 197 2.08 -16.18 7.86
N LEU A 198 1.61 -16.61 6.69
CA LEU A 198 2.48 -16.84 5.53
C LEU A 198 3.12 -15.53 5.04
N LEU A 199 2.32 -14.47 4.91
CA LEU A 199 2.83 -13.20 4.41
C LEU A 199 3.68 -12.47 5.46
N ASN A 200 3.41 -12.65 6.75
CA ASN A 200 4.31 -12.17 7.81
C ASN A 200 5.68 -12.86 7.73
N LEU A 201 5.73 -14.17 7.52
CA LEU A 201 7.00 -14.88 7.35
C LEU A 201 7.75 -14.49 6.07
N GLY A 202 7.00 -14.10 5.02
CA GLY A 202 7.52 -13.56 3.77
C GLY A 202 7.86 -12.08 3.79
N SER A 203 7.75 -11.38 4.92
CA SER A 203 7.80 -9.90 5.01
C SER A 203 9.16 -9.26 4.78
N LYS A 204 10.25 -10.06 4.77
CA LYS A 204 11.62 -9.54 4.65
C LYS A 204 11.87 -8.75 3.35
N SER A 205 11.25 -9.17 2.25
CA SER A 205 11.26 -8.41 0.99
C SER A 205 10.13 -8.87 0.06
N ILE A 206 9.85 -8.08 -0.98
CA ILE A 206 8.87 -8.43 -2.02
C ILE A 206 9.16 -9.81 -2.61
N SER A 207 10.43 -10.13 -2.89
CA SER A 207 10.83 -11.44 -3.42
C SER A 207 10.52 -12.60 -2.46
N HIS A 208 10.68 -12.42 -1.14
CA HIS A 208 10.32 -13.44 -0.16
C HIS A 208 8.80 -13.67 -0.13
N SER A 209 8.02 -12.58 -0.16
CA SER A 209 6.56 -12.67 -0.22
C SER A 209 6.10 -13.37 -1.51
N PHE A 210 6.71 -13.06 -2.66
CA PHE A 210 6.39 -13.72 -3.93
C PHE A 210 6.79 -15.20 -3.93
N ALA A 211 7.93 -15.55 -3.35
CA ALA A 211 8.33 -16.94 -3.20
C ALA A 211 7.37 -17.71 -2.28
N ALA A 212 6.90 -17.09 -1.19
CA ALA A 212 5.90 -17.67 -0.30
C ALA A 212 4.57 -17.90 -1.03
N ILE A 213 4.06 -16.91 -1.77
CA ILE A 213 2.85 -17.04 -2.58
C ILE A 213 3.00 -18.16 -3.61
N SER A 214 4.11 -18.22 -4.34
CA SER A 214 4.35 -19.27 -5.35
C SER A 214 4.44 -20.66 -4.72
N LYS A 215 5.13 -20.81 -3.58
CA LYS A 215 5.28 -22.11 -2.89
C LYS A 215 3.95 -22.65 -2.39
N PHE A 216 3.08 -21.80 -1.84
CA PHE A 216 1.81 -22.21 -1.25
C PHE A 216 0.61 -21.83 -2.13
N HIS A 217 0.81 -21.65 -3.44
CA HIS A 217 -0.24 -21.29 -4.39
C HIS A 217 -1.41 -22.27 -4.37
N TYR A 218 -1.12 -23.58 -4.26
CA TYR A 218 -2.13 -24.63 -4.10
C TYR A 218 -3.06 -24.39 -2.89
N VAL A 219 -2.50 -23.99 -1.74
CA VAL A 219 -3.28 -23.69 -0.53
C VAL A 219 -4.15 -22.46 -0.75
N PHE A 220 -3.63 -21.41 -1.39
CA PHE A 220 -4.43 -20.25 -1.77
C PHE A 220 -5.60 -20.63 -2.67
N LYS A 221 -5.39 -21.50 -3.68
CA LYS A 221 -6.46 -21.93 -4.59
C LYS A 221 -7.58 -22.70 -3.89
N ILE A 222 -7.25 -23.51 -2.88
CA ILE A 222 -8.26 -24.19 -2.05
C ILE A 222 -9.00 -23.20 -1.16
N LEU A 223 -8.29 -22.28 -0.53
CA LEU A 223 -8.88 -21.37 0.45
C LEU A 223 -9.67 -20.21 -0.19
N ALA A 224 -9.34 -19.82 -1.42
CA ALA A 224 -9.91 -18.69 -2.14
C ALA A 224 -10.79 -19.13 -3.33
N GLU A 225 -11.58 -20.19 -3.15
CA GLU A 225 -12.41 -20.78 -4.21
C GLU A 225 -13.57 -19.86 -4.64
N SER A 226 -14.27 -19.24 -3.69
CA SER A 226 -15.37 -18.31 -3.96
C SER A 226 -14.93 -16.84 -3.98
N GLU A 227 -15.73 -15.96 -4.57
CA GLU A 227 -15.45 -14.51 -4.60
C GLU A 227 -15.37 -13.93 -3.17
N GLU A 228 -16.25 -14.36 -2.27
CA GLU A 228 -16.23 -13.92 -0.86
C GLU A 228 -14.94 -14.34 -0.16
N ALA A 229 -14.44 -15.54 -0.46
CA ALA A 229 -13.17 -16.03 0.06
C ALA A 229 -11.98 -15.21 -0.48
N GLN A 230 -12.01 -14.84 -1.77
CA GLN A 230 -11.01 -13.96 -2.38
C GLN A 230 -11.02 -12.56 -1.76
N ILE A 231 -12.19 -11.98 -1.52
CA ILE A 231 -12.34 -10.70 -0.80
C ILE A 231 -11.77 -10.82 0.62
N TYR A 232 -12.00 -11.96 1.29
CA TYR A 232 -11.45 -12.21 2.63
C TYR A 232 -9.92 -12.38 2.64
N VAL A 233 -9.33 -12.96 1.58
CA VAL A 233 -7.88 -12.96 1.36
C VAL A 233 -7.38 -11.52 1.25
N LEU A 234 -7.99 -10.70 0.37
CA LEU A 234 -7.59 -9.30 0.17
C LEU A 234 -7.68 -8.49 1.47
N ARG A 235 -8.72 -8.69 2.27
CA ARG A 235 -8.87 -8.08 3.59
C ARG A 235 -7.72 -8.43 4.52
N ASN A 236 -7.31 -9.70 4.57
CA ASN A 236 -6.17 -10.13 5.39
C ASN A 236 -4.83 -9.60 4.90
N VAL A 237 -4.64 -9.48 3.58
CA VAL A 237 -3.46 -8.81 3.00
C VAL A 237 -3.43 -7.35 3.45
N TRP A 238 -4.57 -6.66 3.39
CA TRP A 238 -4.69 -5.27 3.81
C TRP A 238 -4.47 -5.09 5.32
N GLU A 239 -5.10 -5.89 6.17
CA GLU A 239 -4.93 -5.83 7.63
C GLU A 239 -3.45 -5.94 8.03
N LEU A 240 -2.71 -6.85 7.37
CA LEU A 240 -1.28 -7.06 7.59
C LEU A 240 -0.43 -5.90 7.04
N TRP A 241 -0.76 -5.37 5.86
CA TRP A 241 0.08 -4.43 5.12
C TRP A 241 -0.47 -3.00 4.98
N GLN A 242 -1.46 -2.61 5.79
CA GLN A 242 -2.09 -1.27 5.74
C GLN A 242 -1.09 -0.12 5.94
N ARG A 243 0.06 -0.36 6.61
CA ARG A 243 1.16 0.63 6.75
C ARG A 243 2.14 0.65 5.57
N HIS A 244 2.01 -0.28 4.61
CA HIS A 244 2.92 -0.44 3.49
C HIS A 244 2.16 -0.56 2.16
N SER A 245 1.61 0.57 1.70
CA SER A 245 0.81 0.63 0.46
C SER A 245 1.51 0.06 -0.79
N GLN A 246 2.83 0.24 -0.92
CA GLN A 246 3.58 -0.38 -2.02
C GLN A 246 3.55 -1.91 -1.95
N MET A 247 3.71 -2.52 -0.77
CA MET A 247 3.63 -3.97 -0.59
C MET A 247 2.22 -4.47 -0.94
N LEU A 248 1.18 -3.78 -0.45
CA LEU A 248 -0.21 -4.10 -0.78
C LEU A 248 -0.44 -4.15 -2.30
N CYS A 249 -0.03 -3.12 -3.05
CA CYS A 249 -0.18 -3.08 -4.50
C CYS A 249 0.53 -4.25 -5.20
N VAL A 250 1.78 -4.56 -4.83
CA VAL A 250 2.54 -5.64 -5.49
C VAL A 250 2.02 -7.03 -5.13
N LEU A 251 1.47 -7.22 -3.93
CA LEU A 251 0.85 -8.48 -3.53
C LEU A 251 -0.48 -8.70 -4.27
N VAL A 252 -1.32 -7.68 -4.38
CA VAL A 252 -2.58 -7.76 -5.15
C VAL A 252 -2.28 -8.03 -6.63
N ASP A 253 -1.33 -7.32 -7.24
CA ASP A 253 -0.89 -7.58 -8.62
C ASP A 253 -0.37 -9.02 -8.78
N LYS A 254 0.44 -9.52 -7.84
CA LYS A 254 0.93 -10.89 -7.85
C LYS A 254 -0.23 -11.90 -7.76
N MET A 255 -1.18 -11.68 -6.87
CA MET A 255 -2.35 -12.55 -6.67
C MET A 255 -3.24 -12.60 -7.93
N LEU A 256 -3.46 -11.46 -8.59
CA LEU A 256 -4.15 -11.38 -9.89
C LEU A 256 -3.42 -12.18 -10.96
N LYS A 257 -2.11 -11.96 -11.13
CA LYS A 257 -1.27 -12.66 -12.12
C LYS A 257 -1.20 -14.17 -11.89
N THR A 258 -1.33 -14.62 -10.64
CA THR A 258 -1.36 -16.04 -10.29
C THR A 258 -2.77 -16.60 -10.14
N GLN A 259 -3.82 -15.83 -10.48
CA GLN A 259 -5.23 -16.25 -10.40
C GLN A 259 -5.63 -16.76 -9.01
N ILE A 260 -5.06 -16.17 -7.95
CA ILE A 260 -5.52 -16.38 -6.57
C ILE A 260 -6.79 -15.57 -6.32
N VAL A 261 -6.84 -14.37 -6.88
CA VAL A 261 -8.03 -13.50 -6.88
C VAL A 261 -8.34 -13.04 -8.30
N GLU A 262 -9.58 -12.66 -8.54
CA GLU A 262 -10.07 -12.10 -9.80
C GLU A 262 -10.21 -10.58 -9.73
N CYS A 263 -10.30 -9.93 -10.90
CA CYS A 263 -10.47 -8.48 -10.98
C CYS A 263 -11.79 -8.00 -10.34
N SER A 264 -12.86 -8.80 -10.45
CA SER A 264 -14.15 -8.55 -9.79
C SER A 264 -13.99 -8.49 -8.28
N ALA A 265 -13.37 -9.49 -7.68
CA ALA A 265 -13.11 -9.54 -6.24
C ALA A 265 -12.30 -8.33 -5.75
N VAL A 266 -11.27 -7.91 -6.50
CA VAL A 266 -10.47 -6.72 -6.17
C VAL A 266 -11.31 -5.44 -6.25
N ALA A 267 -12.15 -5.29 -7.27
CA ALA A 267 -13.04 -4.14 -7.38
C ALA A 267 -14.06 -4.12 -6.24
N THR A 268 -14.74 -5.24 -5.97
CA THR A 268 -15.71 -5.37 -4.88
C THR A 268 -15.07 -5.06 -3.52
N TRP A 269 -13.86 -5.55 -3.27
CA TRP A 269 -13.10 -5.24 -2.06
C TRP A 269 -12.74 -3.75 -1.96
N LEU A 270 -12.28 -3.11 -3.04
CA LEU A 270 -11.92 -1.70 -3.03
C LEU A 270 -13.09 -0.77 -2.67
N PHE A 271 -14.31 -1.14 -3.08
CA PHE A 271 -15.54 -0.40 -2.77
C PHE A 271 -16.27 -0.94 -1.53
N SER A 272 -15.65 -1.81 -0.73
CA SER A 272 -16.26 -2.35 0.48
C SER A 272 -16.35 -1.31 1.60
N LYS A 273 -17.23 -1.55 2.58
CA LYS A 273 -17.42 -0.64 3.72
C LYS A 273 -16.15 -0.49 4.55
N GLU A 274 -15.35 -1.55 4.64
CA GLU A 274 -14.08 -1.57 5.35
C GLU A 274 -13.04 -0.66 4.71
N MET A 275 -13.09 -0.50 3.39
CA MET A 275 -12.16 0.34 2.63
C MET A 275 -12.61 1.80 2.54
N ALA A 276 -13.86 2.12 2.92
CA ALA A 276 -14.41 3.48 2.84
C ALA A 276 -13.55 4.56 3.54
N PRO A 277 -12.98 4.32 4.74
CA PRO A 277 -12.09 5.30 5.39
C PRO A 277 -10.75 5.52 4.68
N TYR A 278 -10.40 4.64 3.72
CA TYR A 278 -9.11 4.61 3.02
C TYR A 278 -9.26 4.81 1.51
N PHE A 279 -10.45 5.20 1.05
CA PHE A 279 -10.77 5.27 -0.38
C PHE A 279 -10.10 6.47 -1.09
N THR A 280 -9.86 7.55 -0.34
CA THR A 280 -9.22 8.78 -0.83
C THR A 280 -7.80 8.89 -0.31
#